data_AF-A0A5D0X9H6-F1
#
_entry.id   AF-A0A5D0X9H6-F1
#
_cell.length_a   1.000
_cell.length_b   1.000
_cell.length_c   1.000
_cell.angle_alpha   90.00
_cell.angle_beta   90.00
_cell.angle_gamma   90.00
#
_symmetry.space_group_name_H-M   'P 1'
#
loop_
_entity.id
_entity.type
_entity.pdbx_description
1 polymer ?
#
loop_
_entity_poly.entity_id
_entity_poly.type
_entity_poly.pdbx_seq_one_letter_code
_entity_poly.pdbx_strand_id
1 'polypeptide(L)'
;MAQQEINLGASANDGTGDDLRAAGAKINANDAELYAAIAGLESEVGGRQPSSANLDAIAGATPIADGDHIVGSVTITTVGGIITAISGT
;
A
#
# COMPACT_ATOMS: atom_id res chain seq x y z
N MET A 1 -1.33 -3.79 -20.23
CA MET A 1 -1.52 -4.39 -21.56
C MET A 1 -2.59 -5.49 -21.42
N ALA A 2 -3.01 -6.16 -22.48
CA ALA A 2 -4.04 -7.20 -22.40
C ALA A 2 -3.39 -8.59 -22.48
N GLN A 3 -3.89 -9.55 -21.68
CA GLN A 3 -3.46 -10.94 -21.68
C GLN A 3 -3.38 -11.50 -23.10
N GLN A 4 -2.28 -12.18 -23.42
CA GLN A 4 -2.13 -12.92 -24.67
C GLN A 4 -2.49 -14.39 -24.46
N GLU A 5 -3.63 -14.81 -25.03
CA GLU A 5 -4.05 -16.21 -24.97
C GLU A 5 -3.31 -17.06 -26.02
N ILE A 6 -2.94 -18.28 -25.61
CA ILE A 6 -2.42 -19.29 -26.52
C ILE A 6 -3.58 -19.82 -27.36
N ASN A 7 -3.43 -19.79 -28.68
CA ASN A 7 -4.40 -20.38 -29.58
C ASN A 7 -4.17 -21.89 -29.65
N LEU A 8 -5.16 -22.68 -29.25
CA LEU A 8 -5.11 -24.15 -29.25
C LEU A 8 -5.53 -24.77 -30.59
N GLY A 9 -6.00 -23.96 -31.54
CA GLY A 9 -6.67 -24.42 -32.75
C GLY A 9 -8.17 -24.64 -32.55
N ALA A 10 -8.89 -24.90 -33.63
CA ALA A 10 -10.33 -25.18 -33.61
C ALA A 10 -10.64 -26.63 -33.19
N SER A 11 -9.69 -27.54 -33.35
CA SER A 11 -9.80 -28.95 -33.01
C SER A 11 -8.43 -29.55 -32.68
N ALA A 12 -8.45 -30.69 -31.99
CA ALA A 12 -7.22 -31.39 -31.63
C ALA A 12 -6.39 -31.72 -32.88
N ASN A 13 -5.10 -31.35 -32.87
CA ASN A 13 -4.12 -31.63 -33.91
C ASN A 13 -4.46 -31.04 -35.30
N ASP A 14 -5.23 -29.96 -35.37
CA ASP A 14 -5.66 -29.36 -36.65
C ASP A 14 -4.61 -28.43 -37.31
N GLY A 15 -3.50 -28.15 -36.61
CA GLY A 15 -2.40 -27.32 -37.12
C GLY A 15 -2.71 -25.82 -37.24
N THR A 16 -3.86 -25.37 -36.74
CA THR A 16 -4.29 -23.96 -36.78
C THR A 16 -3.98 -23.19 -35.48
N GLY A 17 -3.53 -23.89 -34.45
CA GLY A 17 -3.04 -23.32 -33.19
C GLY A 17 -1.65 -22.69 -33.30
N ASP A 18 -1.21 -22.09 -32.21
CA ASP A 18 0.15 -21.56 -32.10
C ASP A 18 1.19 -22.70 -32.15
N ASP A 19 2.31 -22.46 -32.85
CA ASP A 19 3.48 -23.31 -32.66
C ASP A 19 4.07 -23.11 -31.24
N LEU A 20 4.90 -24.05 -30.79
CA LEU A 20 5.50 -24.00 -29.44
C LEU A 20 6.28 -22.69 -29.18
N ARG A 21 6.83 -22.08 -30.24
CA ARG A 21 7.63 -20.86 -30.14
C ARG A 21 6.74 -19.63 -29.99
N ALA A 22 5.63 -19.56 -30.71
CA ALA A 22 4.63 -18.50 -30.59
C ALA A 22 3.92 -18.58 -29.23
N ALA A 23 3.50 -19.77 -28.81
CA ALA A 23 2.94 -19.99 -27.49
C ALA A 23 3.94 -19.61 -26.38
N GLY A 24 5.20 -20.04 -26.50
CA GLY A 24 6.27 -19.67 -25.57
C GLY A 24 6.54 -18.16 -25.51
N ALA A 25 6.47 -17.46 -26.64
CA ALA A 25 6.60 -16.01 -26.68
C ALA A 25 5.46 -15.30 -25.93
N LYS A 26 4.22 -15.79 -26.08
CA LYS A 26 3.05 -15.27 -25.33
C LYS A 26 3.20 -15.50 -23.82
N ILE A 27 3.64 -16.68 -23.41
CA ILE A 27 3.92 -17.00 -22.00
C ILE A 27 4.94 -16.01 -21.44
N ASN A 28 6.11 -15.88 -22.08
CA ASN A 28 7.16 -14.98 -21.61
C ASN A 28 6.69 -13.52 -21.53
N ALA A 29 5.88 -13.08 -22.49
CA ALA A 29 5.34 -11.73 -22.50
C ALA A 29 4.34 -11.50 -21.35
N ASN A 30 3.42 -12.44 -21.12
CA ASN A 30 2.47 -12.36 -20.01
C ASN A 30 3.20 -12.40 -18.65
N ASP A 31 4.19 -13.28 -18.49
CA ASP A 31 4.96 -13.38 -17.25
C ASP A 31 5.75 -12.10 -16.98
N ALA A 32 6.41 -11.54 -17.99
CA ALA A 32 7.11 -10.25 -17.86
C ALA A 32 6.17 -9.12 -17.43
N GLU A 33 4.94 -9.09 -17.96
CA GLU A 33 3.93 -8.12 -17.54
C GLU A 33 3.50 -8.32 -16.08
N LEU A 34 3.27 -9.57 -15.65
CA LEU A 34 2.91 -9.88 -14.27
C LEU A 34 4.02 -9.48 -13.29
N TYR A 35 5.28 -9.81 -13.58
CA TYR A 35 6.40 -9.42 -12.73
C TYR A 35 6.56 -7.89 -12.64
N ALA A 36 6.38 -7.19 -13.75
CA ALA A 36 6.42 -5.72 -13.76
C ALA A 36 5.26 -5.11 -12.96
N ALA A 37 4.04 -5.66 -13.09
CA ALA A 37 2.86 -5.18 -12.37
C ALA A 37 3.00 -5.41 -10.85
N ILE A 38 3.49 -6.58 -10.43
CA ILE A 38 3.73 -6.89 -9.01
C ILE A 38 4.78 -5.93 -8.42
N ALA A 39 5.91 -5.73 -9.10
CA ALA A 39 6.94 -4.78 -8.65
C ALA A 39 6.40 -3.34 -8.55
N GLY A 40 5.55 -2.93 -9.50
CA GLY A 40 4.85 -1.65 -9.43
C GLY A 40 3.91 -1.55 -8.22
N LEU A 41 3.17 -2.62 -7.94
CA LEU A 41 2.23 -2.68 -6.81
C LEU A 41 2.96 -2.66 -5.46
N GLU A 42 4.10 -3.34 -5.33
CA GLU A 42 4.96 -3.26 -4.14
C GLU A 42 5.42 -1.82 -3.87
N SER A 43 5.83 -1.11 -4.92
CA SER A 43 6.18 0.30 -4.83
C SER A 43 4.99 1.18 -4.45
N GLU A 44 3.80 0.89 -4.98
CA GLU A 44 2.58 1.64 -4.66
C GLU A 44 2.13 1.40 -3.22
N VAL A 45 2.08 0.14 -2.78
CA VAL A 45 1.70 -0.23 -1.40
C VAL A 45 2.72 0.33 -0.40
N GLY A 46 4.03 0.19 -0.68
CA GLY A 46 5.08 0.77 0.14
C GLY A 46 5.03 2.31 0.17
N GLY A 47 4.53 2.95 -0.89
CA GLY A 47 4.36 4.40 -0.98
C GLY A 47 3.04 4.94 -0.40
N ARG A 48 2.03 4.09 -0.17
CA ARG A 48 0.70 4.48 0.36
C ARG A 48 0.64 4.58 1.88
N GLN A 49 1.68 4.12 2.57
CA GLN A 49 2.01 4.61 3.90
C GLN A 49 3.26 5.48 3.81
N PRO A 50 3.20 6.66 3.17
CA PRO A 50 4.28 7.58 3.38
C PRO A 50 4.18 7.96 4.86
N SER A 51 5.26 7.70 5.57
CA SER A 51 5.77 8.54 6.65
C SER A 51 5.67 10.00 6.20
N SER A 52 4.46 10.56 6.22
CA SER A 52 4.31 11.99 6.21
C SER A 52 5.26 12.46 7.29
N ALA A 53 6.19 13.35 6.95
CA ALA A 53 7.14 13.86 7.93
C ALA A 53 6.41 14.37 9.18
N ASN A 54 5.15 14.79 9.02
CA ASN A 54 4.24 15.15 10.09
C ASN A 54 3.80 13.94 10.94
N LEU A 55 3.50 12.78 10.36
CA LEU A 55 3.17 11.55 11.10
C LEU A 55 4.39 11.00 11.84
N ASP A 56 5.58 11.02 11.24
CA ASP A 56 6.83 10.62 11.92
C ASP A 56 7.16 11.57 13.08
N ALA A 57 6.99 12.87 12.87
CA ALA A 57 7.17 13.88 13.92
C ALA A 57 6.16 13.71 15.06
N ILE A 58 4.90 13.36 14.76
CA ILE A 58 3.87 13.09 15.78
C ILE A 58 4.16 11.78 16.53
N ALA A 59 4.59 10.72 15.84
CA ALA A 59 4.92 9.43 16.46
C ALA A 59 6.17 9.50 17.36
N GLY A 60 7.13 10.37 17.01
CA GLY A 60 8.33 10.64 17.81
C GLY A 60 8.16 11.74 18.87
N ALA A 61 7.04 12.47 18.87
CA ALA A 61 6.79 13.48 19.88
C ALA A 61 6.56 12.81 21.24
N THR A 62 7.24 13.30 22.28
CA THR A 62 6.85 12.97 23.66
C THR A 62 5.44 13.53 23.90
N PRO A 63 4.43 12.70 24.18
CA PRO A 63 3.10 13.21 24.48
C PRO A 63 3.14 14.09 25.73
N ILE A 64 2.12 14.95 25.91
CA ILE A 64 1.90 15.60 27.20
C ILE A 64 1.74 14.48 28.23
N ALA A 65 2.49 14.54 29.33
CA ALA A 65 2.43 13.53 30.37
C ALA A 65 1.02 13.46 30.96
N ASP A 66 0.54 12.24 31.21
CA ASP A 66 -0.77 12.01 31.81
C ASP A 66 -0.92 12.73 33.15
N GLY A 67 -2.11 13.28 33.38
CA GLY A 67 -2.45 14.06 34.57
C GLY A 67 -2.87 15.49 34.26
N ASP A 68 -2.97 16.28 35.32
CA ASP A 68 -3.41 17.67 35.26
C ASP A 68 -2.23 18.59 34.94
N HIS A 69 -2.37 19.33 33.84
CA HIS A 69 -1.45 20.39 33.44
C HIS A 69 -2.13 21.75 33.63
N ILE A 70 -1.49 22.63 34.40
CA ILE A 70 -2.07 23.91 34.80
C ILE A 70 -1.44 25.04 33.97
N VAL A 71 -2.28 25.80 33.26
CA VAL A 71 -1.88 27.02 32.53
C VAL A 71 -2.76 28.18 32.99
N GLY A 72 -2.26 28.97 33.94
CA GLY A 72 -3.07 30.02 34.57
C GLY A 72 -4.18 29.42 35.44
N SER A 73 -5.43 29.86 35.23
CA SER A 73 -6.62 29.30 35.91
C SER A 73 -7.21 28.06 35.21
N VAL A 74 -6.60 27.60 34.12
CA VAL A 74 -7.09 26.47 33.33
C VAL A 74 -6.32 25.21 33.69
N THR A 75 -7.06 24.16 34.02
CA THR A 75 -6.58 22.79 34.18
C THR A 75 -6.91 21.98 32.92
N ILE A 76 -5.89 21.40 32.30
CA ILE A 76 -5.99 20.48 31.17
C ILE A 76 -5.64 19.09 31.69
N THR A 77 -6.60 18.15 31.64
CA THR A 77 -6.36 16.76 32.02
C THR A 77 -6.05 15.95 30.77
N THR A 78 -4.97 15.17 30.79
CA THR A 78 -4.58 14.28 29.70
C THR A 78 -4.50 12.82 30.15
N VAL A 79 -4.86 11.89 29.24
CA VAL A 79 -4.72 10.43 29.40
C VAL A 79 -4.26 9.84 28.08
N GLY A 80 -3.20 9.02 28.11
CA GLY A 80 -2.59 8.48 26.90
C GLY A 80 -2.11 9.57 25.93
N GLY A 81 -1.73 10.74 26.43
CA GLY A 81 -1.34 11.89 25.61
C GLY A 81 -2.48 12.64 24.91
N ILE A 82 -3.74 12.29 25.17
CA ILE A 82 -4.93 12.98 24.64
C ILE A 82 -5.55 13.84 25.73
N ILE A 83 -6.01 15.05 25.37
CA ILE A 83 -6.79 15.90 26.27
C ILE A 83 -8.16 15.26 26.50
N THR A 84 -8.45 14.92 27.74
CA THR A 84 -9.73 14.31 28.14
C THR A 84 -10.67 15.29 28.84
N ALA A 85 -10.13 16.37 29.43
CA ALA A 85 -10.92 17.44 30.01
C ALA A 85 -10.16 18.77 29.99
N ILE A 86 -10.92 19.87 29.93
CA ILE A 86 -10.42 21.23 30.16
C ILE A 86 -11.41 21.89 31.13
N SER A 87 -10.91 22.40 32.24
CA SER A 87 -11.71 23.13 33.22
C SER A 87 -10.97 24.39 33.70
N GLY A 88 -11.71 25.34 34.23
CA GLY A 88 -11.18 26.54 34.88
C GLY A 88 -12.25 27.15 35.77
N THR A 89 -11.88 28.09 36.64
CA THR A 89 -12.86 28.94 37.34
C THR A 89 -13.62 29.82 36.36
#